data_AF-A0A5K1IMW0-F1
#
_entry.id   AF-A0A5K1IMW0-F1
#
_cell.length_a   1.000
_cell.length_b   1.000
_cell.length_c   1.000
_cell.angle_alpha   90.00
_cell.angle_beta   90.00
_cell.angle_gamma   90.00
#
_symmetry.space_group_name_H-M   'P 1'
#
loop_
_entity.id
_entity.type
_entity.pdbx_description
1 polymer ?
#
loop_
_entity_poly.entity_id
_entity_poly.type
_entity_poly.pdbx_seq_one_letter_code
_entity_poly.pdbx_strand_id
1 'polypeptide(L)'
;MANRVGIVTWYSYENYGTVLQAVALNKAVQQLGYDAIDISYDPALGRLSHEAGDGSLVVRIKNKAKYLYGLCPLQNEMKSQLFSIFIKDNLSLTEPVEAKADLRQFNHCFDAFVCGSDQVWSPRCFDSTYYLDFVTDENRMVAYAPSFGCDSIDQYASVDSIETLLNRFNHVAVRETTGADIVEKYTGHRPTVVLDPTLLLTAKTWKQFAAPVEEGGPYCAVYFLGDNGDNWKAALTIAKSKGLRVVAIPVFNRDLRRPYSVQYPVGPGEFLSLISNAELVCTDSFHGMVFSTIFRRDYIAFERFNPKSKDSQNTRVYSFLEMTGAQDRLLSRNNLKGIHDFISRTTEFSRIVPRVDQKRIESIDYLRRALAEATLREGGDL
;
A
#
# COMPACT_ATOMS: atom_id res chain seq x y z
N MET A 1 -17.04 7.73 26.69
CA MET A 1 -15.77 7.11 26.25
C MET A 1 -15.71 7.26 24.74
N ALA A 2 -14.53 7.37 24.12
CA ALA A 2 -14.43 7.38 22.66
C ALA A 2 -14.90 6.03 22.11
N ASN A 3 -15.60 6.03 20.97
CA ASN A 3 -16.01 4.80 20.28
C ASN A 3 -14.75 4.05 19.82
N ARG A 4 -14.74 2.73 19.97
CA ARG A 4 -13.59 1.88 19.63
C ARG A 4 -13.75 1.33 18.21
N VAL A 5 -12.71 1.44 17.40
CA VAL A 5 -12.72 1.01 16.00
C VAL A 5 -11.64 -0.03 15.77
N GLY A 6 -12.05 -1.23 15.35
CA GLY A 6 -11.15 -2.32 14.99
C GLY A 6 -10.70 -2.19 13.54
N ILE A 7 -9.40 -2.15 13.27
CA ILE A 7 -8.85 -2.04 11.91
C ILE A 7 -8.28 -3.40 11.48
N VAL A 8 -8.63 -3.85 10.27
CA VAL A 8 -8.14 -5.09 9.67
C VAL A 8 -7.44 -4.79 8.34
N THR A 9 -6.12 -4.85 8.35
CA THR A 9 -5.28 -4.64 7.16
C THR A 9 -3.98 -5.42 7.25
N TRP A 10 -3.24 -5.49 6.15
CA TRP A 10 -1.85 -5.95 6.21
C TRP A 10 -0.97 -4.91 6.91
N TYR A 11 -0.25 -5.35 7.94
CA TYR A 11 0.77 -4.57 8.63
C TYR A 11 2.04 -5.40 8.94
N SER A 12 1.96 -6.74 8.88
CA SER A 12 3.04 -7.63 9.36
C SER A 12 4.09 -7.98 8.30
N TYR A 13 3.83 -7.75 7.02
CA TYR A 13 4.82 -7.98 5.97
C TYR A 13 5.91 -6.90 5.98
N GLU A 14 7.18 -7.30 5.81
CA GLU A 14 8.33 -6.38 5.72
C GLU A 14 8.40 -5.61 4.38
N ASN A 15 7.30 -4.94 4.06
CA ASN A 15 7.15 -4.01 2.95
C ASN A 15 6.86 -2.63 3.53
N TYR A 16 7.65 -1.62 3.14
CA TYR A 16 7.51 -0.27 3.68
C TYR A 16 6.09 0.29 3.46
N GLY A 17 5.52 0.08 2.27
CA GLY A 17 4.19 0.56 1.94
C GLY A 17 3.11 -0.03 2.84
N THR A 18 3.16 -1.35 3.05
CA THR A 18 2.20 -2.10 3.87
C THR A 18 2.17 -1.63 5.33
N VAL A 19 3.33 -1.39 5.94
CA VAL A 19 3.38 -0.87 7.32
C VAL A 19 2.93 0.59 7.39
N LEU A 20 3.42 1.42 6.46
CA LEU A 20 3.15 2.86 6.49
C LEU A 20 1.68 3.17 6.21
N GLN A 21 1.01 2.42 5.33
CA GLN A 21 -0.42 2.60 5.09
C GLN A 21 -1.25 2.23 6.32
N ALA A 22 -0.88 1.17 7.06
CA ALA A 22 -1.57 0.75 8.27
C ALA A 22 -1.45 1.82 9.37
N VAL A 23 -0.23 2.32 9.61
CA VAL A 23 0.01 3.43 10.54
C VAL A 23 -0.81 4.66 10.14
N ALA A 24 -0.87 4.98 8.86
CA ALA A 24 -1.59 6.15 8.39
C ALA A 24 -3.11 6.04 8.60
N LEU A 25 -3.68 4.86 8.35
CA LEU A 25 -5.11 4.63 8.60
C LEU A 25 -5.43 4.70 10.08
N ASN A 26 -4.66 4.01 10.93
CA ASN A 26 -4.81 4.07 12.39
C ASN A 26 -4.78 5.52 12.89
N LYS A 27 -3.77 6.30 12.47
CA LYS A 27 -3.63 7.71 12.86
C LYS A 27 -4.76 8.59 12.33
N ALA A 28 -5.25 8.36 11.11
CA ALA A 28 -6.37 9.11 10.56
C ALA A 28 -7.66 8.86 11.35
N VAL A 29 -7.94 7.61 11.74
CA VAL A 29 -9.08 7.27 12.59
C VAL A 29 -8.95 7.90 13.99
N GLN A 30 -7.75 7.88 14.57
CA GLN A 30 -7.47 8.56 15.85
C GLN A 30 -7.70 10.08 15.75
N GLN A 31 -7.27 10.72 14.67
CA GLN A 31 -7.47 12.16 14.44
C GLN A 31 -8.94 12.55 14.28
N LEU A 32 -9.82 11.61 13.93
CA LEU A 32 -11.27 11.80 13.90
C LEU A 32 -11.94 11.61 15.27
N GLY A 33 -11.18 11.27 16.32
CA GLY A 33 -11.66 11.18 17.70
C GLY A 33 -12.05 9.78 18.17
N TYR A 34 -11.68 8.73 17.42
CA TYR A 34 -11.97 7.33 17.75
C TYR A 34 -10.76 6.63 18.40
N ASP A 35 -11.02 5.63 19.24
CA ASP A 35 -10.00 4.72 19.77
C ASP A 35 -9.70 3.63 18.71
N ALA A 36 -8.69 3.88 17.87
CA ALA A 36 -8.33 3.00 16.76
C ALA A 36 -7.33 1.92 17.19
N ILE A 37 -7.70 0.66 16.98
CA ILE A 37 -6.87 -0.50 17.34
C ILE A 37 -6.85 -1.46 16.15
N ASP A 38 -5.66 -1.81 15.69
CA ASP A 38 -5.46 -2.79 14.63
C ASP A 38 -5.57 -4.20 15.22
N ILE A 39 -6.39 -5.04 14.58
CA ILE A 39 -6.57 -6.44 14.98
C ILE A 39 -5.32 -7.20 14.54
N SER A 40 -4.66 -7.86 15.50
CA SER A 40 -3.41 -8.59 15.26
C SER A 40 -3.65 -9.93 14.57
N TYR A 41 -4.16 -9.87 13.33
CA TYR A 41 -4.53 -11.02 12.51
C TYR A 41 -3.36 -11.49 11.65
N ASP A 42 -3.01 -12.78 11.75
CA ASP A 42 -2.07 -13.42 10.83
C ASP A 42 -2.83 -13.98 9.61
N PRO A 43 -2.54 -13.49 8.39
CA PRO A 43 -3.12 -14.05 7.16
C PRO A 43 -2.89 -15.57 6.99
N ALA A 44 -1.90 -16.18 7.66
CA ALA A 44 -1.73 -17.64 7.66
C ALA A 44 -2.95 -18.40 8.21
N LEU A 45 -3.74 -17.78 9.10
CA LEU A 45 -4.99 -18.35 9.62
C LEU A 45 -6.09 -18.43 8.55
N GLY A 46 -6.04 -17.55 7.54
CA GLY A 46 -6.99 -17.49 6.42
C GLY A 46 -6.62 -18.35 5.21
N ARG A 47 -5.36 -18.82 5.12
CA ARG A 47 -4.81 -19.59 3.98
C ARG A 47 -5.41 -21.00 3.79
N LEU A 48 -6.32 -21.43 4.66
CA LEU A 48 -6.84 -22.80 4.64
C LEU A 48 -7.83 -23.12 3.52
N SER A 49 -8.30 -22.17 2.70
CA SER A 49 -9.50 -22.45 1.88
C SER A 49 -9.44 -22.43 0.34
N HIS A 50 -8.51 -21.79 -0.40
CA HIS A 50 -8.76 -21.70 -1.87
C HIS A 50 -7.65 -21.97 -2.88
N GLU A 51 -6.35 -21.97 -2.54
CA GLU A 51 -5.32 -22.44 -3.47
C GLU A 51 -4.22 -23.17 -2.70
N ALA A 52 -4.35 -24.50 -2.61
CA ALA A 52 -3.18 -25.32 -2.32
C ALA A 52 -2.12 -24.98 -3.38
N GLY A 53 -1.04 -24.32 -2.96
CA GLY A 53 0.01 -23.90 -3.88
C GLY A 53 0.45 -25.10 -4.74
N ASP A 54 0.53 -24.90 -6.05
CA ASP A 54 0.96 -25.93 -6.98
C ASP A 54 2.31 -26.50 -6.52
N GLY A 55 2.28 -27.69 -5.94
CA GLY A 55 3.44 -28.42 -5.45
C GLY A 55 4.34 -28.93 -6.56
N SER A 56 4.06 -28.55 -7.82
CA SER A 56 4.82 -29.00 -8.99
C SER A 56 6.31 -28.72 -8.85
N LEU A 57 7.07 -29.66 -9.41
CA LEU A 57 8.51 -29.53 -9.62
C LEU A 57 8.88 -28.19 -10.29
N VAL A 58 8.02 -27.65 -11.15
CA VAL A 58 8.23 -26.37 -11.83
C VAL A 58 8.22 -25.19 -10.85
N VAL A 59 7.27 -25.14 -9.91
CA VAL A 59 7.23 -24.11 -8.86
C VAL A 59 8.44 -24.23 -7.92
N ARG A 60 8.82 -25.45 -7.55
CA ARG A 60 10.02 -25.71 -6.73
C ARG A 60 11.32 -25.28 -7.44
N ILE A 61 11.45 -25.58 -8.74
CA ILE A 61 12.59 -25.15 -9.55
C ILE A 61 12.61 -23.64 -9.72
N LYS A 62 11.45 -22.98 -9.96
CA LYS A 62 11.34 -21.52 -10.02
C LYS A 62 11.72 -20.86 -8.70
N ASN A 63 11.32 -21.43 -7.56
CA ASN A 63 11.69 -20.92 -6.24
C ASN A 63 13.19 -21.11 -5.94
N LYS A 64 13.77 -22.25 -6.33
CA LYS A 64 15.22 -22.48 -6.24
C LYS A 64 16.03 -21.55 -7.16
N ALA A 65 15.52 -21.28 -8.37
CA ALA A 65 16.11 -20.31 -9.28
C ALA A 65 16.00 -18.88 -8.72
N LYS A 66 14.85 -18.48 -8.16
CA LYS A 66 14.70 -17.19 -7.47
C LYS A 66 15.74 -17.02 -6.36
N TYR A 67 15.99 -18.06 -5.57
CA TYR A 67 17.03 -18.05 -4.54
C TYR A 67 18.44 -17.87 -5.13
N LEU A 68 18.79 -18.69 -6.13
CA LEU A 68 20.10 -18.63 -6.82
C LEU A 68 20.38 -17.27 -7.47
N TYR A 69 19.38 -16.67 -8.12
CA TYR A 69 19.49 -15.34 -8.74
C TYR A 69 19.34 -14.18 -7.75
N GLY A 70 19.10 -14.46 -6.45
CA GLY A 70 18.89 -13.46 -5.42
C GLY A 70 17.62 -12.62 -5.60
N LEU A 71 16.58 -13.21 -6.21
CA LEU A 71 15.22 -12.66 -6.37
C LEU A 71 14.35 -12.88 -5.13
N CYS A 72 14.86 -13.59 -4.12
CA CYS A 72 14.21 -13.67 -2.82
C CYS A 72 14.28 -12.32 -2.10
N PRO A 73 13.21 -11.94 -1.37
CA PRO A 73 13.24 -10.77 -0.50
C PRO A 73 14.46 -10.80 0.42
N LEU A 74 15.05 -9.63 0.65
CA LEU A 74 16.14 -9.48 1.60
C LEU A 74 15.67 -9.89 2.99
N GLN A 75 16.27 -10.96 3.52
CA GLN A 75 16.12 -11.37 4.92
C GLN A 75 17.33 -10.85 5.70
N ASN A 76 17.08 -9.92 6.61
CA ASN A 76 18.11 -9.31 7.44
C ASN A 76 17.50 -9.05 8.82
N GLU A 77 18.06 -9.68 9.85
CA GLU A 77 17.52 -9.61 11.22
C GLU A 77 17.42 -8.18 11.75
N MET A 78 18.41 -7.33 11.45
CA MET A 78 18.38 -5.93 11.86
C MET A 78 17.26 -5.15 11.15
N LYS A 79 17.02 -5.44 9.86
CA LYS A 79 15.86 -4.87 9.14
C LYS A 79 14.56 -5.32 9.80
N SER A 80 14.41 -6.62 10.10
CA SER A 80 13.23 -7.17 10.78
C SER A 80 13.00 -6.52 12.14
N GLN A 81 14.07 -6.23 12.89
CA GLN A 81 14.01 -5.50 14.16
C GLN A 81 13.50 -4.07 13.97
N LEU A 82 14.00 -3.33 12.97
CA LEU A 82 13.54 -1.96 12.68
C LEU A 82 12.05 -1.94 12.30
N PHE A 83 11.57 -2.90 11.51
CA PHE A 83 10.15 -3.06 11.21
C PHE A 83 9.33 -3.34 12.47
N SER A 84 9.79 -4.25 13.32
CA SER A 84 9.09 -4.65 14.55
C SER A 84 8.99 -3.49 15.54
N ILE A 85 10.08 -2.74 15.73
CA ILE A 85 10.11 -1.53 16.56
C ILE A 85 9.13 -0.50 16.00
N PHE A 86 9.20 -0.22 14.70
CA PHE A 86 8.31 0.75 14.07
C PHE A 86 6.82 0.39 14.22
N ILE A 87 6.46 -0.89 14.06
CA ILE A 87 5.09 -1.36 14.27
C ILE A 87 4.68 -1.17 15.73
N LYS A 88 5.49 -1.65 16.67
CA LYS A 88 5.21 -1.57 18.11
C LYS A 88 5.01 -0.13 18.60
N ASP A 89 5.81 0.79 18.11
CA ASP A 89 5.80 2.18 18.57
C ASP A 89 4.65 3.01 17.95
N ASN A 90 4.10 2.57 16.81
CA ASN A 90 3.17 3.39 16.02
C ASN A 90 1.78 2.77 15.81
N LEU A 91 1.60 1.47 16.04
CA LEU A 91 0.33 0.77 15.97
C LEU A 91 -0.10 0.28 17.35
N SER A 92 -1.36 0.50 17.68
CA SER A 92 -2.02 -0.14 18.81
C SER A 92 -2.62 -1.45 18.34
N LEU A 93 -2.01 -2.57 18.71
CA LEU A 93 -2.46 -3.90 18.31
C LEU A 93 -3.33 -4.54 19.41
N THR A 94 -4.30 -5.36 19.02
CA THR A 94 -4.88 -6.34 19.94
C THR A 94 -3.85 -7.40 20.33
N GLU A 95 -4.19 -8.23 21.32
CA GLU A 95 -3.48 -9.51 21.46
C GLU A 95 -3.55 -10.31 20.14
N PRO A 96 -2.50 -11.09 19.82
CA PRO A 96 -2.48 -11.92 18.62
C PRO A 96 -3.71 -12.82 18.52
N VAL A 97 -4.32 -12.85 17.35
CA VAL A 97 -5.41 -13.77 17.06
C VAL A 97 -4.83 -15.17 16.89
N GLU A 98 -5.26 -16.13 17.71
CA GLU A 98 -4.75 -17.51 17.65
C GLU A 98 -5.55 -18.37 16.65
N ALA A 99 -6.87 -18.17 16.56
CA ALA A 99 -7.72 -18.83 15.58
C ALA A 99 -8.67 -17.85 14.87
N LYS A 100 -8.99 -18.12 13.60
CA LYS A 100 -9.94 -17.30 12.82
C LYS A 100 -11.33 -17.22 13.50
N ALA A 101 -11.73 -18.25 14.24
CA ALA A 101 -13.00 -18.27 14.99
C ALA A 101 -13.04 -17.20 16.10
N ASP A 102 -11.90 -16.86 16.67
CA ASP A 102 -11.79 -15.90 17.78
C ASP A 102 -12.11 -14.47 17.33
N LEU A 103 -12.01 -14.19 16.02
CA LEU A 103 -12.35 -12.88 15.47
C LEU A 103 -13.79 -12.44 15.81
N ARG A 104 -14.71 -13.40 15.97
CA ARG A 104 -16.10 -13.10 16.34
C ARG A 104 -16.22 -12.41 17.70
N GLN A 105 -15.30 -12.66 18.62
CA GLN A 105 -15.33 -12.04 19.96
C GLN A 105 -15.17 -10.52 19.89
N PHE A 106 -14.51 -10.01 18.84
CA PHE A 106 -14.31 -8.57 18.66
C PHE A 106 -15.60 -7.79 18.42
N ASN A 107 -16.70 -8.45 18.03
CA ASN A 107 -18.02 -7.80 17.90
C ASN A 107 -18.50 -7.17 19.22
N HIS A 108 -18.02 -7.67 20.37
CA HIS A 108 -18.31 -7.12 21.70
C HIS A 108 -17.27 -6.09 22.18
N CYS A 109 -16.14 -5.97 21.48
CA CYS A 109 -15.00 -5.14 21.89
C CYS A 109 -14.97 -3.78 21.18
N PHE A 110 -15.47 -3.73 19.95
CA PHE A 110 -15.48 -2.54 19.11
C PHE A 110 -16.89 -2.04 18.87
N ASP A 111 -17.03 -0.79 18.46
CA ASP A 111 -18.29 -0.19 17.99
C ASP A 111 -18.36 -0.22 16.45
N ALA A 112 -17.22 -0.19 15.74
CA ALA A 112 -17.16 -0.36 14.28
C ALA A 112 -15.88 -1.07 13.83
N PHE A 113 -15.86 -1.50 12.58
CA PHE A 113 -14.71 -2.16 11.94
C PHE A 113 -14.36 -1.49 10.62
N VAL A 114 -13.07 -1.30 10.39
CA VAL A 114 -12.53 -0.77 9.13
C VAL A 114 -11.63 -1.82 8.49
N CYS A 115 -11.82 -2.12 7.21
CA CYS A 115 -10.85 -2.87 6.40
C CYS A 115 -10.16 -1.99 5.35
N GLY A 116 -8.97 -2.41 4.93
CA GLY A 116 -8.10 -1.65 4.03
C GLY A 116 -7.04 -0.84 4.79
N SER A 117 -6.11 -0.16 4.12
CA SER A 117 -5.91 -0.06 2.67
C SER A 117 -5.04 -1.23 2.16
N ASP A 118 -4.27 -1.00 1.10
CA ASP A 118 -3.44 -1.96 0.38
C ASP A 118 -4.23 -3.02 -0.40
N GLN A 119 -3.54 -4.02 -0.95
CA GLN A 119 -4.12 -5.04 -1.81
C GLN A 119 -4.87 -6.14 -1.05
N VAL A 120 -5.48 -5.82 0.08
CA VAL A 120 -6.17 -6.77 0.96
C VAL A 120 -7.40 -7.42 0.30
N TRP A 121 -7.94 -6.81 -0.75
CA TRP A 121 -9.02 -7.36 -1.57
C TRP A 121 -8.52 -8.10 -2.82
N SER A 122 -7.21 -8.33 -2.94
CA SER A 122 -6.65 -9.07 -4.08
C SER A 122 -7.17 -10.51 -4.12
N PRO A 123 -7.84 -10.92 -5.21
CA PRO A 123 -8.37 -12.29 -5.34
C PRO A 123 -7.27 -13.35 -5.39
N ARG A 124 -6.03 -12.96 -5.75
CA ARG A 124 -4.84 -13.83 -5.79
C ARG A 124 -4.39 -14.34 -4.41
N CYS A 125 -4.85 -13.68 -3.36
CA CYS A 125 -4.59 -14.03 -1.97
C CYS A 125 -5.86 -13.80 -1.17
N PHE A 126 -6.98 -14.29 -1.71
CA PHE A 126 -8.29 -14.11 -1.14
C PHE A 126 -8.34 -14.63 0.29
N ASP A 127 -8.82 -13.79 1.19
CA ASP A 127 -9.12 -14.13 2.57
C ASP A 127 -10.30 -13.25 3.00
N SER A 128 -11.42 -13.90 3.31
CA SER A 128 -12.68 -13.27 3.67
C SER A 128 -12.59 -12.41 4.94
N THR A 129 -11.56 -12.59 5.76
CA THR A 129 -11.31 -11.77 6.95
C THR A 129 -11.10 -10.29 6.58
N TYR A 130 -10.43 -10.00 5.45
CA TYR A 130 -10.24 -8.63 4.96
C TYR A 130 -11.50 -8.02 4.33
N TYR A 131 -12.57 -8.81 4.25
CA TYR A 131 -13.92 -8.35 3.94
C TYR A 131 -14.82 -8.35 5.19
N LEU A 132 -14.23 -8.47 6.39
CA LEU A 132 -14.93 -8.43 7.67
C LEU A 132 -16.01 -9.51 7.80
N ASP A 133 -15.75 -10.72 7.27
CA ASP A 133 -16.69 -11.85 7.32
C ASP A 133 -17.16 -12.26 8.72
N PHE A 134 -16.36 -11.94 9.74
CA PHE A 134 -16.64 -12.22 11.16
C PHE A 134 -17.52 -11.17 11.85
N VAL A 135 -17.76 -10.01 11.21
CA VAL A 135 -18.60 -8.94 11.78
C VAL A 135 -20.07 -9.31 11.59
N THR A 136 -20.84 -9.31 12.68
CA THR A 136 -22.22 -9.80 12.67
C THR A 136 -23.23 -8.75 12.23
N ASP A 137 -22.96 -7.48 12.51
CA ASP A 137 -23.82 -6.36 12.14
C ASP A 137 -23.14 -5.56 11.02
N GLU A 138 -23.75 -5.62 9.84
CA GLU A 138 -23.25 -5.06 8.58
C GLU A 138 -23.19 -3.53 8.59
N ASN A 139 -24.00 -2.87 9.43
CA ASN A 139 -23.93 -1.42 9.61
C ASN A 139 -22.59 -0.97 10.19
N ARG A 140 -21.88 -1.87 10.87
CA ARG A 140 -20.60 -1.58 11.53
C ARG A 140 -19.38 -1.80 10.63
N MET A 141 -19.60 -2.16 9.36
CA MET A 141 -18.54 -2.49 8.40
C MET A 141 -18.20 -1.30 7.50
N VAL A 142 -16.94 -0.88 7.53
CA VAL A 142 -16.41 0.20 6.68
C VAL A 142 -15.23 -0.31 5.86
N ALA A 143 -15.28 -0.16 4.54
CA ALA A 143 -14.12 -0.33 3.68
C ALA A 143 -13.48 1.04 3.37
N TYR A 144 -12.19 1.17 3.66
CA TYR A 144 -11.41 2.37 3.34
C TYR A 144 -10.18 2.03 2.47
N ALA A 145 -10.25 2.44 1.21
CA ALA A 145 -9.17 2.32 0.23
C ALA A 145 -8.61 0.89 0.01
N PRO A 146 -9.36 -0.23 0.15
CA PRO A 146 -8.84 -1.51 -0.28
C PRO A 146 -8.63 -1.52 -1.81
N SER A 147 -7.74 -2.39 -2.25
CA SER A 147 -7.34 -2.53 -3.64
C SER A 147 -7.42 -3.98 -4.08
N PHE A 148 -7.99 -4.21 -5.27
CA PHE A 148 -8.03 -5.55 -5.88
C PHE A 148 -6.71 -5.90 -6.55
N GLY A 149 -5.96 -4.90 -7.03
CA GLY A 149 -4.71 -5.15 -7.74
C GLY A 149 -4.87 -5.88 -9.08
N CYS A 150 -6.04 -5.80 -9.68
CA CYS A 150 -6.36 -6.34 -10.99
C CYS A 150 -7.52 -5.54 -11.61
N ASP A 151 -7.77 -5.76 -12.89
CA ASP A 151 -8.78 -5.02 -13.66
C ASP A 151 -10.12 -5.77 -13.75
N SER A 152 -10.10 -7.06 -13.40
CA SER A 152 -11.28 -7.92 -13.30
C SER A 152 -11.02 -9.03 -12.29
N ILE A 153 -12.09 -9.48 -11.64
CA ILE A 153 -12.08 -10.65 -10.75
C ILE A 153 -12.74 -11.90 -11.36
N ASP A 154 -13.30 -11.80 -12.57
CA ASP A 154 -14.12 -12.86 -13.20
C ASP A 154 -13.37 -14.20 -13.36
N GLN A 155 -12.05 -14.13 -13.52
CA GLN A 155 -11.20 -15.30 -13.73
C GLN A 155 -10.83 -16.05 -12.45
N TYR A 156 -11.16 -15.54 -11.26
CA TYR A 156 -10.75 -16.13 -9.99
C TYR A 156 -11.87 -16.99 -9.40
N ALA A 157 -11.50 -18.13 -8.82
CA ALA A 157 -12.44 -19.05 -8.18
C ALA A 157 -13.18 -18.42 -6.96
N SER A 158 -12.63 -17.34 -6.40
CA SER A 158 -13.21 -16.61 -5.27
C SER A 158 -14.26 -15.57 -5.67
N VAL A 159 -14.59 -15.41 -6.95
CA VAL A 159 -15.50 -14.36 -7.45
C VAL A 159 -16.86 -14.35 -6.74
N ASP A 160 -17.54 -15.50 -6.63
CA ASP A 160 -18.85 -15.59 -5.98
C ASP A 160 -18.77 -15.23 -4.48
N SER A 161 -17.66 -15.61 -3.83
CA SER A 161 -17.42 -15.25 -2.42
C SER A 161 -17.16 -13.76 -2.25
N ILE A 162 -16.37 -13.17 -3.15
CA ILE A 162 -16.10 -11.72 -3.16
C ILE A 162 -17.39 -10.95 -3.40
N GLU A 163 -18.20 -11.34 -4.39
CA GLU A 163 -19.50 -10.71 -4.66
C GLU A 163 -20.41 -10.75 -3.42
N THR A 164 -20.55 -11.92 -2.80
CA THR A 164 -21.35 -12.09 -1.58
C THR A 164 -20.85 -11.16 -0.46
N LEU A 165 -19.54 -11.09 -0.26
CA LEU A 165 -18.92 -10.27 0.79
C LEU A 165 -19.03 -8.77 0.51
N LEU A 166 -18.90 -8.33 -0.74
CA LEU A 166 -19.03 -6.93 -1.13
C LEU A 166 -20.45 -6.41 -0.87
N ASN A 167 -21.48 -7.23 -1.11
CA ASN A 167 -22.87 -6.86 -0.89
C ASN A 167 -23.25 -6.71 0.60
N ARG A 168 -22.36 -7.05 1.52
CA ARG A 168 -22.55 -6.84 2.98
C ARG A 168 -22.12 -5.45 3.45
N PHE A 169 -21.42 -4.68 2.64
CA PHE A 169 -20.91 -3.37 3.07
C PHE A 169 -21.89 -2.26 2.76
N ASN A 170 -22.27 -1.50 3.79
CA ASN A 170 -23.01 -0.24 3.63
C ASN A 170 -22.07 0.95 3.33
N HIS A 171 -20.80 0.85 3.72
CA HIS A 171 -19.80 1.89 3.50
C HIS A 171 -18.61 1.35 2.71
N VAL A 172 -18.55 1.66 1.41
CA VAL A 172 -17.43 1.29 0.54
C VAL A 172 -16.78 2.50 -0.11
N ALA A 173 -15.48 2.63 0.12
CA ALA A 173 -14.60 3.46 -0.70
C ALA A 173 -13.32 2.72 -1.03
N VAL A 174 -12.88 2.82 -2.29
CA VAL A 174 -11.77 2.06 -2.86
C VAL A 174 -10.65 2.99 -3.31
N ARG A 175 -9.43 2.46 -3.45
CA ARG A 175 -8.23 3.28 -3.70
C ARG A 175 -8.06 3.74 -5.15
N GLU A 176 -8.60 2.99 -6.10
CA GLU A 176 -8.41 3.24 -7.53
C GLU A 176 -9.70 3.07 -8.33
N THR A 177 -9.80 3.75 -9.47
CA THR A 177 -10.99 3.73 -10.34
C THR A 177 -11.36 2.32 -10.79
N THR A 178 -10.39 1.48 -11.14
CA THR A 178 -10.66 0.09 -11.54
C THR A 178 -11.26 -0.74 -10.42
N GLY A 179 -10.91 -0.44 -9.16
CA GLY A 179 -11.56 -1.04 -8.00
C GLY A 179 -13.01 -0.59 -7.86
N ALA A 180 -13.33 0.65 -8.23
CA ALA A 180 -14.70 1.15 -8.21
C ALA A 180 -15.55 0.47 -9.30
N ASP A 181 -14.96 0.28 -10.49
CA ASP A 181 -15.62 -0.41 -11.60
C ASP A 181 -15.90 -1.89 -11.24
N ILE A 182 -14.99 -2.56 -10.52
CA ILE A 182 -15.23 -3.92 -10.00
C ILE A 182 -16.39 -3.92 -8.99
N VAL A 183 -16.37 -3.05 -7.97
CA VAL A 183 -17.46 -3.02 -6.97
C VAL A 183 -18.80 -2.70 -7.63
N GLU A 184 -18.86 -1.74 -8.55
CA GLU A 184 -20.07 -1.36 -9.28
C GLU A 184 -20.63 -2.54 -10.08
N LYS A 185 -19.77 -3.31 -10.76
CA LYS A 185 -20.18 -4.50 -11.51
C LYS A 185 -20.87 -5.56 -10.64
N TYR A 186 -20.39 -5.78 -9.42
CA TYR A 186 -20.83 -6.89 -8.55
C TYR A 186 -21.86 -6.49 -7.49
N THR A 187 -22.07 -5.19 -7.25
CA THR A 187 -23.02 -4.69 -6.25
C THR A 187 -24.10 -3.78 -6.85
N GLY A 188 -23.93 -3.32 -8.09
CA GLY A 188 -24.76 -2.29 -8.71
C GLY A 188 -24.54 -0.89 -8.17
N HIS A 189 -23.62 -0.70 -7.20
CA HIS A 189 -23.36 0.58 -6.54
C HIS A 189 -21.92 1.01 -6.77
N ARG A 190 -21.74 2.23 -7.29
CA ARG A 190 -20.41 2.78 -7.52
C ARG A 190 -19.82 3.37 -6.23
N PRO A 191 -18.74 2.82 -5.67
CA PRO A 191 -18.16 3.33 -4.43
C PRO A 191 -17.40 4.63 -4.67
N THR A 192 -17.13 5.35 -3.58
CA THR A 192 -16.25 6.54 -3.65
C THR A 192 -14.81 6.10 -3.91
N VAL A 193 -14.10 6.77 -4.82
CA VAL A 193 -12.65 6.60 -4.96
C VAL A 193 -11.96 7.57 -3.99
N VAL A 194 -11.13 7.06 -3.07
CA VAL A 194 -10.45 7.82 -2.01
C VAL A 194 -8.93 7.69 -2.12
N LEU A 195 -8.20 8.54 -1.40
CA LEU A 195 -6.76 8.43 -1.28
C LEU A 195 -6.35 7.19 -0.48
N ASP A 196 -5.22 6.62 -0.86
CA ASP A 196 -4.44 5.76 0.03
C ASP A 196 -4.20 6.48 1.38
N PRO A 197 -4.34 5.80 2.53
CA PRO A 197 -4.31 6.44 3.84
C PRO A 197 -2.99 7.16 4.10
N THR A 198 -1.88 6.76 3.45
CA THR A 198 -0.60 7.47 3.56
C THR A 198 -0.69 8.95 3.21
N LEU A 199 -1.60 9.34 2.31
CA LEU A 199 -1.83 10.73 1.89
C LEU A 199 -2.80 11.50 2.80
N LEU A 200 -3.46 10.84 3.75
CA LEU A 200 -4.26 11.52 4.78
C LEU A 200 -3.37 12.27 5.76
N LEU A 201 -2.15 11.79 5.95
CA LEU A 201 -1.13 12.45 6.76
C LEU A 201 -0.30 13.41 5.91
N THR A 202 0.09 14.53 6.53
CA THR A 202 0.92 15.54 5.87
C THR A 202 2.40 15.16 5.89
N ALA A 203 3.20 15.79 5.03
CA ALA A 203 4.66 15.66 5.08
C ALA A 203 5.25 16.02 6.45
N LYS A 204 4.67 17.02 7.14
CA LYS A 204 5.07 17.42 8.49
C LYS A 204 4.86 16.29 9.49
N THR A 205 3.72 15.62 9.40
CA THR A 205 3.39 14.44 10.22
C THR A 205 4.37 13.31 9.94
N TRP A 206 4.57 12.96 8.66
CA TRP A 206 5.47 11.87 8.28
C TRP A 206 6.93 12.08 8.70
N LYS A 207 7.42 13.32 8.72
CA LYS A 207 8.77 13.64 9.22
C LYS A 207 8.97 13.27 10.70
N GLN A 208 7.91 13.13 11.49
CA GLN A 208 8.00 12.71 12.89
C GLN A 208 8.28 11.21 13.04
N PHE A 209 7.99 10.42 11.99
CA PHE A 209 8.24 8.97 11.94
C PHE A 209 9.57 8.64 11.26
N ALA A 210 10.24 9.63 10.68
CA ALA A 210 11.46 9.45 9.92
C ALA A 210 12.66 9.23 10.88
N ALA A 211 13.47 8.22 10.59
CA ALA A 211 14.69 7.93 11.35
C ALA A 211 15.87 8.70 10.74
N PRO A 212 16.84 9.20 11.52
CA PRO A 212 17.96 9.94 10.97
C PRO A 212 18.79 9.07 10.02
N VAL A 213 18.89 9.49 8.75
CA VAL A 213 19.73 8.86 7.72
C VAL A 213 20.52 9.96 7.02
N GLU A 214 21.85 9.87 7.09
CA GLU A 214 22.75 10.83 6.46
C GLU A 214 23.41 10.24 5.23
N GLU A 215 22.98 10.75 4.09
CA GLU A 215 23.39 10.22 2.79
C GLU A 215 24.44 11.13 2.09
N GLY A 216 24.74 12.32 2.61
CA GLY A 216 25.81 13.18 2.09
C GLY A 216 25.55 13.72 0.67
N GLY A 217 25.21 15.01 0.57
CA GLY A 217 24.96 15.69 -0.72
C GLY A 217 23.69 15.21 -1.46
N PRO A 218 23.37 15.82 -2.60
CA PRO A 218 22.17 15.50 -3.38
C PRO A 218 22.30 14.12 -4.06
N TYR A 219 21.20 13.36 -4.09
CA TYR A 219 21.19 12.01 -4.64
C TYR A 219 19.86 11.65 -5.32
N CYS A 220 19.93 10.62 -6.17
CA CYS A 220 18.79 9.94 -6.75
C CYS A 220 18.52 8.65 -5.94
N ALA A 221 17.40 8.62 -5.23
CA ALA A 221 16.93 7.40 -4.58
C ALA A 221 16.35 6.45 -5.63
N VAL A 222 16.78 5.19 -5.63
CA VAL A 222 16.23 4.15 -6.50
C VAL A 222 15.57 3.09 -5.64
N TYR A 223 14.26 2.95 -5.79
CA TYR A 223 13.45 1.99 -5.05
C TYR A 223 12.59 1.18 -6.00
N PHE A 224 13.03 -0.05 -6.31
CA PHE A 224 12.35 -0.95 -7.23
C PHE A 224 11.93 -2.26 -6.55
N LEU A 225 10.65 -2.61 -6.69
CA LEU A 225 10.03 -3.88 -6.31
C LEU A 225 10.02 -4.89 -7.46
N GLY A 226 10.31 -4.46 -8.69
CA GLY A 226 10.44 -5.30 -9.87
C GLY A 226 11.88 -5.77 -10.15
N ASP A 227 12.03 -6.62 -11.16
CA ASP A 227 13.31 -7.13 -11.65
C ASP A 227 13.72 -6.60 -13.03
N ASN A 228 13.01 -5.61 -13.56
CA ASN A 228 13.27 -5.10 -14.89
C ASN A 228 14.64 -4.39 -14.98
N GLY A 229 15.60 -5.04 -15.63
CA GLY A 229 16.93 -4.50 -15.86
C GLY A 229 16.94 -3.20 -16.68
N ASP A 230 15.94 -2.98 -17.54
CA ASP A 230 15.89 -1.76 -18.34
C ASP A 230 15.39 -0.56 -17.52
N ASN A 231 14.53 -0.76 -16.51
CA ASN A 231 14.19 0.28 -15.53
C ASN A 231 15.44 0.73 -14.78
N TRP A 232 16.29 -0.23 -14.36
CA TRP A 232 17.58 0.07 -13.73
C TRP A 232 18.51 0.86 -14.64
N LYS A 233 18.70 0.44 -15.90
CA LYS A 233 19.55 1.18 -16.86
C LYS A 233 19.06 2.61 -17.06
N ALA A 234 17.74 2.79 -17.22
CA ALA A 234 17.14 4.10 -17.40
C ALA A 234 17.34 4.99 -16.16
N ALA A 235 17.05 4.48 -14.96
CA ALA A 235 17.25 5.23 -13.69
C ALA A 235 18.70 5.66 -13.50
N LEU A 236 19.67 4.77 -13.76
CA LEU A 236 21.10 5.09 -13.66
C LEU A 236 21.51 6.14 -14.70
N THR A 237 21.00 6.04 -15.93
CA THR A 237 21.28 7.02 -16.99
C THR A 237 20.73 8.40 -16.61
N ILE A 238 19.49 8.47 -16.12
CA ILE A 238 18.86 9.72 -15.67
C ILE A 238 19.64 10.33 -14.50
N ALA A 239 19.99 9.54 -13.49
CA ALA A 239 20.77 10.01 -12.35
C ALA A 239 22.12 10.57 -12.78
N LYS A 240 22.86 9.85 -13.65
CA LYS A 240 24.13 10.31 -14.22
C LYS A 240 23.97 11.61 -15.00
N SER A 241 22.95 11.71 -15.85
CA SER A 241 22.68 12.93 -16.64
C SER A 241 22.34 14.15 -15.79
N LYS A 242 21.72 13.95 -14.61
CA LYS A 242 21.46 15.01 -13.63
C LYS A 242 22.62 15.25 -12.65
N GLY A 243 23.75 14.53 -12.79
CA GLY A 243 24.89 14.65 -11.89
C GLY A 243 24.63 14.16 -10.46
N LEU A 244 23.62 13.29 -10.28
CA LEU A 244 23.23 12.76 -8.97
C LEU A 244 23.91 11.42 -8.69
N ARG A 245 24.46 11.27 -7.49
CA ARG A 245 24.86 9.95 -7.00
C ARG A 245 23.61 9.09 -6.77
N VAL A 246 23.75 7.78 -6.95
CA VAL A 246 22.63 6.84 -6.81
C VAL A 246 22.65 6.23 -5.41
N VAL A 247 21.47 6.18 -4.78
CA VAL A 247 21.21 5.51 -3.51
C VAL A 247 20.10 4.49 -3.73
N ALA A 248 20.46 3.22 -3.89
CA ALA A 248 19.47 2.16 -4.05
C ALA A 248 19.03 1.59 -2.70
N ILE A 249 17.71 1.55 -2.50
CA ILE A 249 17.08 0.92 -1.34
C ILE A 249 16.90 -0.58 -1.66
N PRO A 250 17.61 -1.50 -0.98
CA PRO A 250 17.57 -2.91 -1.32
C PRO A 250 16.23 -3.54 -0.94
N VAL A 251 15.67 -4.31 -1.86
CA VAL A 251 14.46 -5.12 -1.65
C VAL A 251 14.78 -6.60 -1.71
N PHE A 252 15.71 -6.96 -2.62
CA PHE A 252 16.14 -8.33 -2.85
C PHE A 252 17.62 -8.52 -2.52
N ASN A 253 18.03 -9.75 -2.22
CA ASN A 253 19.44 -10.08 -1.92
C ASN A 253 20.40 -9.65 -3.05
N ARG A 254 19.96 -9.69 -4.30
CA ARG A 254 20.78 -9.23 -5.44
C ARG A 254 21.06 -7.73 -5.42
N ASP A 255 20.19 -6.93 -4.79
CA ASP A 255 20.31 -5.48 -4.81
C ASP A 255 21.49 -5.03 -3.96
N LEU A 256 21.78 -5.75 -2.85
CA LEU A 256 22.97 -5.53 -2.03
C LEU A 256 24.28 -5.63 -2.80
N ARG A 257 24.32 -6.44 -3.87
CA ARG A 257 25.50 -6.59 -4.74
C ARG A 257 25.71 -5.40 -5.68
N ARG A 258 24.78 -4.45 -5.74
CA ARG A 258 24.90 -3.26 -6.58
C ARG A 258 25.80 -2.24 -5.87
N PRO A 259 26.76 -1.60 -6.57
CA PRO A 259 27.75 -0.72 -5.95
C PRO A 259 27.15 0.56 -5.34
N TYR A 260 25.91 0.89 -5.69
CA TYR A 260 25.15 2.06 -5.21
C TYR A 260 24.04 1.66 -4.23
N SER A 261 23.96 0.40 -3.80
CA SER A 261 23.02 -0.03 -2.77
C SER A 261 23.47 0.42 -1.40
N VAL A 262 22.55 0.91 -0.59
CA VAL A 262 22.84 1.14 0.83
C VAL A 262 23.22 -0.19 1.48
N GLN A 263 24.24 -0.14 2.35
CA GLN A 263 24.82 -1.31 3.02
C GLN A 263 24.42 -1.40 4.49
N TYR A 264 23.54 -0.51 4.95
CA TYR A 264 22.96 -0.55 6.29
C TYR A 264 21.49 -1.01 6.24
N PRO A 265 20.94 -1.54 7.34
CA PRO A 265 19.54 -1.94 7.42
C PRO A 265 18.61 -0.74 7.20
N VAL A 266 17.53 -0.95 6.46
CA VAL A 266 16.51 0.08 6.19
C VAL A 266 15.17 -0.41 6.71
N GLY A 267 14.64 0.22 7.75
CA GLY A 267 13.27 0.07 8.22
C GLY A 267 12.34 1.14 7.64
N PRO A 268 11.07 1.19 8.11
CA PRO A 268 10.12 2.20 7.63
C PRO A 268 10.56 3.64 7.90
N GLY A 269 11.18 3.91 9.06
CA GLY A 269 11.70 5.23 9.40
C GLY A 269 12.85 5.66 8.51
N GLU A 270 13.81 4.77 8.25
CA GLU A 270 14.94 5.04 7.35
C GLU A 270 14.45 5.23 5.90
N PHE A 271 13.46 4.44 5.47
CA PHE A 271 12.82 4.60 4.16
C PHE A 271 12.22 6.01 3.99
N LEU A 272 11.48 6.51 5.00
CA LEU A 272 10.93 7.86 4.96
C LEU A 272 12.03 8.93 4.81
N SER A 273 13.16 8.79 5.50
CA SER A 273 14.29 9.70 5.35
C SER A 273 14.97 9.61 3.99
N LEU A 274 15.21 8.40 3.50
CA LEU A 274 15.81 8.17 2.19
C LEU A 274 14.98 8.77 1.05
N ILE A 275 13.65 8.70 1.13
CA ILE A 275 12.77 9.33 0.14
C ILE A 275 12.69 10.84 0.38
N SER A 276 12.49 11.29 1.62
CA SER A 276 12.28 12.71 1.92
C SER A 276 13.52 13.59 1.79
N ASN A 277 14.73 13.02 1.75
CA ASN A 277 15.97 13.75 1.53
C ASN A 277 16.51 13.63 0.09
N ALA A 278 15.87 12.83 -0.76
CA ALA A 278 16.29 12.67 -2.15
C ALA A 278 15.99 13.91 -3.00
N GLU A 279 16.87 14.21 -3.95
CA GLU A 279 16.62 15.22 -4.98
C GLU A 279 15.70 14.66 -6.07
N LEU A 280 15.91 13.39 -6.42
CA LEU A 280 15.12 12.63 -7.38
C LEU A 280 14.82 11.23 -6.82
N VAL A 281 13.63 10.71 -7.10
CA VAL A 281 13.24 9.33 -6.80
C VAL A 281 12.88 8.60 -8.09
N CYS A 282 13.59 7.52 -8.40
CA CYS A 282 13.22 6.59 -9.47
C CYS A 282 12.59 5.35 -8.83
N THR A 283 11.32 5.07 -9.15
CA THR A 283 10.60 3.99 -8.49
C THR A 283 9.54 3.32 -9.37
N ASP A 284 9.33 2.03 -9.17
CA ASP A 284 8.24 1.23 -9.75
C ASP A 284 7.24 0.81 -8.67
N SER A 285 7.40 1.39 -7.47
CA SER A 285 6.55 1.18 -6.31
C SER A 285 5.51 2.27 -6.23
N PHE A 286 4.25 1.86 -6.07
CA PHE A 286 3.14 2.78 -5.77
C PHE A 286 3.47 3.68 -4.57
N HIS A 287 3.91 3.09 -3.46
CA HIS A 287 4.24 3.84 -2.25
C HIS A 287 5.51 4.69 -2.40
N GLY A 288 6.47 4.28 -3.23
CA GLY A 288 7.63 5.12 -3.57
C GLY A 288 7.18 6.43 -4.22
N MET A 289 6.25 6.35 -5.17
CA MET A 289 5.66 7.49 -5.85
C MET A 289 4.80 8.35 -4.91
N VAL A 290 3.97 7.71 -4.09
CA VAL A 290 3.11 8.40 -3.12
C VAL A 290 3.95 9.19 -2.11
N PHE A 291 4.97 8.57 -1.50
CA PHE A 291 5.84 9.28 -0.55
C PHE A 291 6.67 10.36 -1.21
N SER A 292 7.11 10.18 -2.46
CA SER A 292 7.75 11.26 -3.22
C SER A 292 6.81 12.46 -3.41
N THR A 293 5.53 12.18 -3.66
CA THR A 293 4.48 13.22 -3.77
C THR A 293 4.24 13.93 -2.43
N ILE A 294 4.12 13.18 -1.33
CA ILE A 294 3.96 13.71 0.02
C ILE A 294 5.11 14.64 0.38
N PHE A 295 6.34 14.20 0.18
CA PHE A 295 7.54 14.98 0.52
C PHE A 295 7.93 16.02 -0.53
N ARG A 296 7.18 16.12 -1.64
CA ARG A 296 7.43 17.03 -2.76
C ARG A 296 8.85 16.86 -3.33
N ARG A 297 9.27 15.61 -3.54
CA ARG A 297 10.53 15.25 -4.17
C ARG A 297 10.31 14.88 -5.62
N ASP A 298 11.19 15.38 -6.51
CA ASP A 298 11.08 15.05 -7.93
C ASP A 298 11.09 13.53 -8.09
N TYR A 299 10.22 12.98 -8.94
CA TYR A 299 10.14 11.54 -9.09
C TYR A 299 9.83 11.10 -10.51
N ILE A 300 10.26 9.89 -10.85
CA ILE A 300 9.93 9.21 -12.10
C ILE A 300 9.38 7.85 -11.72
N ALA A 301 8.10 7.65 -12.08
CA ALA A 301 7.42 6.39 -11.90
C ALA A 301 7.72 5.47 -13.09
N PHE A 302 7.97 4.21 -12.81
CA PHE A 302 8.22 3.17 -13.80
C PHE A 302 7.12 2.12 -13.74
N GLU A 303 6.78 1.53 -14.87
CA GLU A 303 5.93 0.35 -14.88
C GLU A 303 6.71 -0.86 -14.33
N ARG A 304 6.22 -1.40 -13.21
CA ARG A 304 6.76 -2.62 -12.62
C ARG A 304 6.41 -3.84 -13.49
N PHE A 305 5.14 -3.94 -13.87
CA PHE A 305 4.61 -5.06 -14.64
C PHE A 305 4.55 -4.74 -16.13
N ASN A 306 4.51 -5.76 -16.98
CA ASN A 306 4.22 -5.58 -18.39
C ASN A 306 2.75 -5.16 -18.54
N PRO A 307 2.43 -4.00 -19.14
CA PRO A 307 1.05 -3.52 -19.27
C PRO A 307 0.17 -4.45 -20.11
N LYS A 308 0.75 -5.32 -20.95
CA LYS A 308 0.01 -6.33 -21.73
C LYS A 308 -0.29 -7.61 -20.93
N SER A 309 0.25 -7.74 -19.72
CA SER A 309 -0.01 -8.90 -18.87
C SER A 309 -1.36 -8.76 -18.18
N LYS A 310 -2.17 -9.82 -18.19
CA LYS A 310 -3.41 -9.91 -17.40
C LYS A 310 -3.16 -9.80 -15.89
N ASP A 311 -1.93 -10.05 -15.45
CA ASP A 311 -1.51 -9.92 -14.05
C ASP A 311 -0.88 -8.56 -13.73
N SER A 312 -0.95 -7.60 -14.65
CA SER A 312 -0.47 -6.25 -14.40
C SER A 312 -1.23 -5.63 -13.23
N GLN A 313 -0.49 -5.02 -12.33
CA GLN A 313 -1.04 -4.26 -11.20
C GLN A 313 -0.70 -2.78 -11.31
N ASN A 314 -0.31 -2.33 -12.51
CA ASN A 314 0.09 -0.95 -12.79
C ASN A 314 -1.09 0.03 -12.75
N THR A 315 -2.34 -0.44 -12.79
CA THR A 315 -3.53 0.41 -12.78
C THR A 315 -3.62 1.31 -11.55
N ARG A 316 -3.08 0.88 -10.41
CA ARG A 316 -2.89 1.72 -9.21
C ARG A 316 -1.99 2.93 -9.47
N VAL A 317 -0.90 2.72 -10.23
CA VAL A 317 0.02 3.80 -10.62
C VAL A 317 -0.67 4.75 -11.58
N TYR A 318 -1.36 4.22 -12.60
CA TYR A 318 -2.05 5.05 -13.60
C TYR A 318 -3.16 5.89 -12.97
N SER A 319 -4.03 5.28 -12.14
CA SER A 319 -5.13 5.96 -11.45
C SER A 319 -4.61 7.08 -10.54
N PHE A 320 -3.52 6.85 -9.80
CA PHE A 320 -2.92 7.89 -8.98
C PHE A 320 -2.32 9.03 -9.80
N LEU A 321 -1.59 8.73 -10.88
CA LEU A 321 -1.00 9.75 -11.75
C LEU A 321 -2.08 10.57 -12.47
N GLU A 322 -3.19 9.94 -12.84
CA GLU A 322 -4.35 10.63 -13.41
C GLU A 322 -5.01 11.55 -12.40
N MET A 323 -5.30 11.07 -11.19
CA MET A 323 -5.88 11.86 -10.11
C MET A 323 -5.01 13.07 -9.74
N THR A 324 -3.70 12.90 -9.70
CA THR A 324 -2.74 13.97 -9.39
C THR A 324 -2.42 14.88 -10.58
N GLY A 325 -2.74 14.47 -11.81
CA GLY A 325 -2.33 15.20 -13.01
C GLY A 325 -0.83 15.09 -13.32
N ALA A 326 -0.18 14.02 -12.89
CA ALA A 326 1.25 13.78 -13.00
C ALA A 326 1.59 12.69 -14.03
N GLN A 327 0.73 12.44 -15.03
CA GLN A 327 0.93 11.37 -16.02
C GLN A 327 2.25 11.50 -16.79
N ASP A 328 2.77 12.71 -16.98
CA ASP A 328 4.08 12.98 -17.59
C ASP A 328 5.28 12.52 -16.73
N ARG A 329 5.04 12.05 -15.49
CA ARG A 329 6.05 11.45 -14.62
C ARG A 329 6.15 9.93 -14.76
N LEU A 330 5.33 9.32 -15.62
CA LEU A 330 5.40 7.88 -15.95
C LEU A 330 6.35 7.62 -17.11
N LEU A 331 7.46 6.94 -16.84
CA LEU A 331 8.30 6.34 -17.87
C LEU A 331 7.83 4.91 -18.16
N SER A 332 7.00 4.77 -19.19
CA SER A 332 6.47 3.46 -19.64
C SER A 332 7.58 2.55 -20.18
N ARG A 333 7.42 1.23 -19.99
CA ARG A 333 8.30 0.19 -20.57
C ARG A 333 8.37 0.26 -22.08
N ASN A 334 7.32 0.72 -22.74
CA ASN A 334 7.29 0.87 -24.20
C ASN A 334 8.03 2.12 -24.68
N ASN A 335 8.37 3.06 -23.78
CA ASN A 335 9.02 4.34 -24.10
C ASN A 335 10.33 4.56 -23.31
N LEU A 336 11.07 3.50 -23.00
CA LEU A 336 12.36 3.64 -22.29
C LEU A 336 13.44 4.39 -23.10
N LYS A 337 13.21 4.64 -24.39
CA LYS A 337 14.07 5.50 -25.22
C LYS A 337 13.74 7.00 -25.07
N GLY A 338 12.57 7.34 -24.54
CA GLY A 338 12.13 8.72 -24.25
C GLY A 338 12.75 9.32 -22.98
N ILE A 339 13.82 8.73 -22.43
CA ILE A 339 14.46 9.18 -21.18
C ILE A 339 14.89 10.66 -21.22
N HIS A 340 15.19 11.21 -22.40
CA HIS A 340 15.63 12.59 -22.56
C HIS A 340 14.58 13.60 -22.07
N ASP A 341 13.28 13.30 -22.25
CA ASP A 341 12.20 14.16 -21.77
C ASP A 341 12.19 14.25 -20.23
N PHE A 342 12.63 13.21 -19.54
CA PHE A 342 12.65 13.14 -18.08
C PHE A 342 13.91 13.76 -17.46
N ILE A 343 14.98 13.91 -18.25
CA ILE A 343 16.22 14.55 -17.79
C ILE A 343 16.00 16.06 -17.59
N SER A 344 15.26 16.71 -18.49
CA SER A 344 15.03 18.16 -18.46
C SER A 344 13.81 18.57 -17.63
N ARG A 345 12.83 17.67 -17.42
CA ARG A 345 11.61 17.98 -16.68
C ARG A 345 11.79 17.81 -15.17
N THR A 346 11.19 18.72 -14.41
CA THR A 346 10.97 18.61 -12.97
C THR A 346 9.48 18.40 -12.69
N THR A 347 9.18 17.83 -11.52
CA THR A 347 7.79 17.63 -11.09
C THR A 347 7.16 18.97 -10.71
N GLU A 348 6.11 19.36 -11.43
CA GLU A 348 5.35 20.57 -11.14
C GLU A 348 4.37 20.35 -9.98
N PHE A 349 4.85 20.50 -8.73
CA PHE A 349 4.01 20.32 -7.55
C PHE A 349 2.88 21.35 -7.41
N SER A 350 3.00 22.51 -8.06
CA SER A 350 1.97 23.56 -8.07
C SER A 350 0.63 23.07 -8.64
N ARG A 351 0.64 22.15 -9.62
CA ARG A 351 -0.56 21.52 -10.17
C ARG A 351 -1.00 20.25 -9.41
N ILE A 352 -0.06 19.55 -8.76
CA ILE A 352 -0.33 18.28 -8.05
C ILE A 352 -0.92 18.54 -6.66
N VAL A 353 -0.32 19.43 -5.88
CA VAL A 353 -0.66 19.65 -4.48
C VAL A 353 -2.12 20.04 -4.28
N PRO A 354 -2.71 20.99 -5.04
CA PRO A 354 -4.12 21.32 -4.87
C PRO A 354 -5.07 20.15 -5.11
N ARG A 355 -4.77 19.27 -6.08
CA ARG A 355 -5.57 18.07 -6.36
C ARG A 355 -5.49 17.06 -5.23
N VAL A 356 -4.29 16.82 -4.71
CA VAL A 356 -4.08 15.94 -3.55
C VAL A 356 -4.76 16.50 -2.31
N ASP A 357 -4.66 17.80 -2.05
CA ASP A 357 -5.26 18.44 -0.88
C ASP A 357 -6.80 18.39 -0.94
N GLN A 358 -7.39 18.69 -2.10
CA GLN A 358 -8.83 18.53 -2.33
C GLN A 358 -9.26 17.08 -2.13
N LYS A 359 -8.54 16.12 -2.72
CA LYS A 359 -8.87 14.70 -2.59
C LYS A 359 -8.69 14.18 -1.17
N ARG A 360 -7.77 14.76 -0.40
CA ARG A 360 -7.58 14.47 1.03
C ARG A 360 -8.80 14.89 1.84
N ILE A 361 -9.35 16.08 1.59
CA ILE A 361 -10.57 16.55 2.25
C ILE A 361 -11.71 15.56 1.97
N GLU A 362 -11.96 15.23 0.70
CA GLU A 362 -13.00 14.26 0.31
C GLU A 362 -12.84 12.89 0.99
N SER A 363 -11.60 12.41 1.08
CA SER A 363 -11.29 11.10 1.65
C SER A 363 -11.49 11.07 3.17
N ILE A 364 -11.05 12.14 3.86
CA ILE A 364 -11.29 12.30 5.30
C ILE A 364 -12.80 12.48 5.57
N ASP A 365 -13.52 13.21 4.72
CA ASP A 365 -14.96 13.42 4.85
C ASP A 365 -15.76 12.13 4.65
N TYR A 366 -15.35 11.27 3.71
CA TYR A 366 -15.88 9.91 3.59
C TYR A 366 -15.66 9.12 4.88
N LEU A 367 -14.40 9.03 5.34
CA LEU A 367 -14.05 8.25 6.53
C LEU A 367 -14.81 8.73 7.77
N ARG A 368 -14.93 10.06 7.96
CA ARG A 368 -15.69 10.66 9.06
C ARG A 368 -17.16 10.27 9.03
N ARG A 369 -17.83 10.38 7.88
CA ARG A 369 -19.25 10.04 7.75
C ARG A 369 -19.50 8.55 7.96
N ALA A 370 -18.70 7.70 7.30
CA ALA A 370 -18.82 6.25 7.42
C ALA A 370 -18.62 5.79 8.88
N LEU A 371 -17.62 6.33 9.59
CA LEU A 371 -17.42 6.00 11.01
C LEU A 371 -18.51 6.57 11.93
N ALA A 372 -19.02 7.76 11.63
CA ALA A 372 -20.12 8.34 12.40
C ALA A 372 -21.36 7.45 12.32
N GLU A 373 -21.75 7.02 11.11
CA GLU A 373 -22.88 6.14 10.86
C GLU A 373 -22.63 4.73 11.44
N ALA A 374 -21.46 4.13 11.18
CA ALA A 374 -21.13 2.78 11.61
C ALA A 374 -20.95 2.62 13.13
N THR A 375 -20.83 3.71 13.88
CA THR A 375 -20.75 3.69 15.35
C THR A 375 -22.06 4.14 16.03
N LEU A 376 -23.11 4.44 15.27
CA LEU A 376 -24.44 4.62 15.83
C LEU A 376 -24.93 3.27 16.37
N ARG A 377 -25.30 3.25 17.65
CA ARG A 377 -26.02 2.11 18.20
C ARG A 377 -27.47 2.23 17.76
N GLU A 378 -28.00 1.25 17.04
CA GLU A 378 -29.45 1.12 16.93
C GLU A 378 -30.03 1.09 18.35
N GLY A 379 -31.07 1.90 18.55
CA GLY A 379 -31.53 2.34 19.87
C GLY A 379 -31.57 1.22 20.90
N GLY A 380 -30.93 1.47 22.05
CA GLY A 380 -31.37 0.79 23.26
C GLY A 380 -32.83 1.14 23.47
N ASP A 381 -33.68 0.12 23.49
CA ASP A 381 -35.05 0.26 23.98
C ASP A 381 -34.98 0.98 25.34
N LEU A 382 -35.58 2.18 25.38
CA LEU A 382 -35.82 2.96 26.59
C LEU A 382 -36.90 2.31 27.45
#